data_AF-A0A2V9JYJ8-F1
#
_entry.id   AF-A0A2V9JYJ8-F1
#
_cell.length_a   1.000
_cell.length_b   1.000
_cell.length_c   1.000
_cell.angle_alpha   90.00
_cell.angle_beta   90.00
_cell.angle_gamma   90.00
#
_symmetry.space_group_name_H-M   'P 1'
#
loop_
_entity.id
_entity.type
_entity.pdbx_description
1 polymer ?
#
loop_
_entity_poly.entity_id
_entity_poly.type
_entity_poly.pdbx_seq_one_letter_code
_entity_poly.pdbx_strand_id
1 'polypeptide(L)' 'MDCSFEKLVQYLDKSLDLDGQLEVLNHIDVCHSCRDAIFYISRDRDASLFRYRPYRERVSAR' A
#
# COMPACT_ATOMS: atom_id res chain seq x y z
N MET A 1 6.11 20.34 -1.85
CA MET A 1 5.06 19.48 -1.27
C MET A 1 5.51 19.09 0.11
N ASP A 2 4.70 19.39 1.14
CA ASP A 2 4.94 18.87 2.48
C ASP A 2 4.56 17.39 2.55
N CYS A 3 5.18 16.63 3.45
CA CYS A 3 4.91 15.21 3.61
C CYS A 3 3.48 14.99 4.14
N SER A 4 2.52 14.82 3.23
CA SER A 4 1.11 14.59 3.55
C SER A 4 0.77 13.12 3.45
N PHE A 5 0.51 12.50 4.60
CA PHE A 5 0.06 11.11 4.67
C PHE A 5 -1.25 10.89 3.92
N GLU A 6 -2.19 11.83 4.00
CA GLU A 6 -3.48 11.76 3.30
C GLU A 6 -3.29 11.65 1.79
N LYS A 7 -2.41 12.46 1.18
CA LYS A 7 -2.13 12.38 -0.26
C LYS A 7 -1.44 11.07 -0.64
N LEU A 8 -0.56 10.50 0.20
CA LEU A 8 0.05 9.19 -0.06
C LEU A 8 -1.01 8.07 -0.05
N VAL A 9 -2.00 8.16 0.86
CA VAL A 9 -3.12 7.22 0.91
C VAL A 9 -4.01 7.37 -0.34
N GLN A 10 -4.38 8.60 -0.70
CA GLN A 10 -5.15 8.88 -1.92
C GLN A 10 -4.43 8.40 -3.19
N TYR A 11 -3.11 8.54 -3.24
CA TYR A 11 -2.27 7.99 -4.31
C TYR A 11 -2.38 6.46 -4.38
N LEU A 12 -2.25 5.77 -3.25
CA LEU A 12 -2.40 4.31 -3.17
C LEU A 12 -3.82 3.82 -3.49
N ASP A 13 -4.83 4.61 -3.15
CA ASP A 13 -6.24 4.35 -3.48
C ASP A 13 -6.60 4.72 -4.92
N LYS A 14 -5.65 5.27 -5.69
CA LYS A 14 -5.85 5.74 -7.07
C LYS A 14 -6.97 6.78 -7.19
N SER A 15 -7.18 7.57 -6.13
CA SER A 15 -8.21 8.61 -6.07
C SER A 15 -7.69 9.99 -6.47
N LEU A 16 -6.40 10.12 -6.77
CA LEU A 16 -5.80 11.34 -7.32
C LEU A 16 -5.97 11.41 -8.83
N ASP A 17 -6.10 12.63 -9.33
CA ASP A 17 -5.97 12.95 -10.75
C ASP A 17 -4.52 12.81 -11.23
N LEU A 18 -4.31 12.92 -12.55
CA LEU A 18 -2.99 12.77 -13.18
C LEU A 18 -1.95 13.73 -12.58
N ASP A 19 -2.33 14.99 -12.37
CA ASP A 19 -1.43 16.00 -11.82
C ASP A 19 -1.06 15.68 -10.37
N GLY A 20 -2.03 15.26 -9.54
CA GLY A 20 -1.77 14.81 -8.17
C GLY A 20 -0.88 13.57 -8.11
N GLN A 21 -1.04 12.63 -9.03
CA GLN A 21 -0.17 11.45 -9.12
C GLN A 21 1.27 11.83 -9.47
N LEU A 22 1.45 12.73 -10.44
CA LEU A 22 2.78 13.23 -10.84
C LEU A 22 3.45 14.00 -9.70
N GLU A 23 2.70 14.83 -8.96
CA GLU A 23 3.23 15.55 -7.80
C GLU A 23 3.77 14.59 -6.73
N VAL A 24 3.00 13.53 -6.40
CA VAL A 24 3.42 12.51 -5.44
C VAL A 24 4.66 11.76 -5.92
N LEU A 25 4.69 11.35 -7.20
CA LEU A 25 5.84 10.66 -7.80
C LEU A 25 7.12 11.50 -7.72
N ASN A 26 7.03 12.77 -8.12
CA ASN A 26 8.17 13.69 -8.02
C ASN A 26 8.61 13.90 -6.57
N HIS A 27 7.69 13.89 -5.61
CA HIS A 27 8.03 14.07 -4.20
C HIS A 27 8.73 12.86 -3.59
N ILE A 28 8.27 11.64 -3.87
CA ILE A 28 8.83 10.41 -3.28
C ILE A 28 10.22 10.07 -3.84
N ASP A 29 10.57 10.58 -5.02
CA ASP A 29 11.93 10.49 -5.56
C ASP A 29 12.95 11.24 -4.70
N VAL A 30 12.52 12.33 -4.04
CA VAL A 30 13.39 13.16 -3.19
C VAL A 30 13.21 12.87 -1.70
N CYS A 31 12.03 12.42 -1.28
CA CYS A 31 11.69 12.18 0.13
C CYS A 31 11.66 10.69 0.47
N HIS A 32 12.76 10.19 1.03
CA HIS A 32 12.89 8.79 1.46
C HIS A 32 11.80 8.35 2.45
N SER A 33 11.44 9.19 3.41
CA SER A 33 10.41 8.86 4.41
C SER A 33 9.04 8.61 3.79
N CYS A 34 8.66 9.39 2.77
CA CYS A 34 7.39 9.19 2.06
C CYS A 34 7.43 7.94 1.18
N ARG A 35 8.58 7.64 0.57
CA ARG A 35 8.80 6.41 -0.19
C ARG A 35 8.66 5.17 0.69
N ASP A 36 9.29 5.17 1.86
CA ASP A 36 9.20 4.08 2.82
C ASP A 36 7.77 3.93 3.36
N ALA A 37 7.09 5.05 3.64
CA ALA A 37 5.68 5.03 4.04
C ALA A 37 4.79 4.36 2.98
N ILE A 38 4.95 4.70 1.70
CA ILE A 38 4.22 4.03 0.60
C ILE A 38 4.47 2.52 0.63
N PHE A 39 5.73 2.09 0.76
CA PHE A 39 6.08 0.68 0.82
C PHE A 39 5.39 -0.03 2.00
N TYR A 40 5.45 0.53 3.20
CA TYR A 40 4.83 -0.07 4.38
C TYR A 40 3.30 -0.11 4.28
N ILE A 41 2.66 0.97 3.83
CA ILE A 41 1.20 1.02 3.67
C ILE A 41 0.75 0.00 2.61
N SER A 42 1.46 -0.07 1.48
CA SER A 42 1.19 -1.05 0.42
C SER A 42 1.32 -2.48 0.96
N ARG A 43 2.41 -2.77 1.69
CA ARG A 43 2.66 -4.08 2.27
C ARG A 43 1.59 -4.48 3.28
N ASP A 44 1.18 -3.57 4.16
CA ASP A 44 0.18 -3.84 5.19
C ASP A 44 -1.22 -4.04 4.59
N ARG A 45 -1.56 -3.28 3.52
CA ARG A 45 -2.77 -3.52 2.74
C ARG A 45 -2.78 -4.92 2.11
N ASP A 46 -1.66 -5.36 1.54
CA ASP A 46 -1.54 -6.72 1.01
C ASP A 46 -1.52 -7.78 2.13
N ALA A 47 -0.92 -7.50 3.28
CA ALA A 47 -0.94 -8.39 4.45
C ALA A 47 -2.37 -8.74 4.90
N SER A 48 -3.33 -7.83 4.70
CA SER A 48 -4.75 -8.10 4.95
C SER A 48 -5.34 -9.20 4.04
N LEU A 49 -4.73 -9.47 2.87
CA LEU A 49 -5.09 -10.58 1.99
C LEU A 49 -4.49 -11.91 2.47
N PHE A 50 -3.39 -11.87 3.23
CA PHE A 50 -2.75 -13.03 3.86
C PHE A 50 -3.36 -13.36 5.23
N ARG A 51 -4.70 -13.42 5.32
CA ARG A 51 -5.38 -14.02 6.48
C ARG A 51 -4.94 -15.48 6.61
N TYR A 52 -4.28 -15.82 7.72
CA TYR A 52 -3.94 -17.20 8.08
C TYR A 52 -5.17 -18.10 7.90
N ARG A 53 -5.14 -18.97 6.89
CA ARG A 53 -6.13 -20.04 6.74
C ARG A 53 -5.53 -21.28 7.37
N PRO A 54 -6.04 -21.78 8.51
CA PRO A 54 -5.58 -23.06 9.03
C PRO A 54 -5.76 -24.11 7.93
N TYR A 55 -4.69 -24.82 7.61
CA TYR A 55 -4.68 -25.90 6.63
C TYR A 55 -5.70 -26.95 7.10
N ARG A 56 -6.88 -26.98 6.47
CA ARG A 56 -7.83 -28.07 6.68
C ARG A 56 -7.31 -29.28 5.92
N GLU A 57 -6.61 -30.18 6.61
CA GLU A 57 -6.49 -31.55 6.15
C GLU A 57 -7.91 -32.08 5.95
N ARG A 58 -8.30 -32.28 4.68
CA ARG A 58 -9.42 -33.18 4.39
C ARG A 58 -8.91 -34.58 4.70
N VAL A 59 -9.05 -34.99 5.95
CA VAL A 59 -8.99 -36.41 6.29
C VAL A 59 -10.26 -37.04 5.72
N SER A 60 -10.20 -37.37 4.43
CA SER A 60 -11.08 -38.35 3.81
C SER A 60 -10.47 -39.71 4.15
N ALA A 61 -10.79 -40.25 5.33
CA ALA A 61 -10.60 -41.66 5.62
C ALA A 61 -11.98 -42.32 5.61
N ARG A 62 -12.14 -43.22 4.64
CA ARG A 62 -13.22 -44.20 4.55
C ARG A 62 -13.22 -45.12 5.76
#